data_AF-A0A643BTX7-F1
#
_entry.id   AF-A0A643BTX7-F1
#
_cell.length_a   1.000
_cell.length_b   1.000
_cell.length_c   1.000
_cell.angle_alpha   90.00
_cell.angle_beta   90.00
_cell.angle_gamma   90.00
#
_symmetry.space_group_name_H-M   'P 1'
#
loop_
_entity.id
_entity.type
_entity.pdbx_description
1 polymer ?
#
loop_
_entity_poly.entity_id
_entity_poly.type
_entity_poly.pdbx_seq_one_letter_code
_entity_poly.pdbx_strand_id
1 'polypeptide(L)'
;MPAASIPQGIWRIPVDEIDRPGSFAWHMNRSIVLLLKVLAQLRDHSTLLKVSSMLQRTPDQGKKYLRDADRQVLAQRAFILTVKVLEDTLSELS
;
A
#
# COMPACT_ATOMS: atom_id res chain seq x y z
N MET A 1 20.45 -31.65 10.25
CA MET A 1 19.21 -30.84 10.30
C MET A 1 19.53 -29.49 10.92
N PRO A 2 19.19 -28.36 10.28
CA PRO A 2 19.03 -27.12 11.01
C PRO A 2 17.59 -26.57 10.93
N ALA A 3 17.25 -25.87 12.00
CA ALA A 3 15.95 -25.38 12.39
C ALA A 3 15.36 -24.33 11.43
N ALA A 4 14.04 -24.32 11.37
CA ALA A 4 13.22 -23.35 10.66
C ALA A 4 13.55 -21.92 11.10
N SER A 5 13.93 -21.07 10.14
CA SER A 5 14.10 -19.64 10.33
C SER A 5 13.04 -18.88 9.54
N ILE A 6 12.23 -18.12 10.28
CA ILE A 6 11.33 -17.01 9.91
C ILE A 6 11.80 -16.31 8.62
N PRO A 7 10.92 -15.84 7.70
CA PRO A 7 11.34 -15.40 6.36
C PRO A 7 12.42 -14.30 6.41
N GLN A 8 13.67 -14.72 6.21
CA GLN A 8 14.89 -13.89 6.16
C GLN A 8 14.99 -13.10 4.83
N GLY A 9 13.85 -12.70 4.23
CA GLY A 9 13.81 -12.15 2.87
C GLY A 9 13.48 -10.65 2.79
N ILE A 10 12.99 -10.02 3.86
CA ILE A 10 12.51 -8.63 3.80
C ILE A 10 13.62 -7.61 4.14
N TRP A 11 14.64 -8.00 4.89
CA TRP A 11 15.58 -7.05 5.52
C TRP A 11 16.96 -6.92 4.85
N ARG A 12 17.25 -7.62 3.76
CA ARG A 12 18.55 -7.52 3.05
C ARG A 12 18.36 -7.64 1.54
N ILE A 13 17.74 -6.64 0.94
CA ILE A 13 17.70 -6.53 -0.53
C ILE A 13 18.96 -5.73 -0.93
N PRO A 14 19.94 -6.34 -1.63
CA PRO A 14 21.07 -5.61 -2.19
C PRO A 14 20.58 -4.52 -3.14
N VAL A 15 21.27 -3.38 -3.20
CA VAL A 15 20.95 -2.27 -4.13
C VAL A 15 20.74 -2.77 -5.56
N ASP A 16 21.48 -3.80 -5.98
CA ASP A 16 21.43 -4.40 -7.32
C ASP A 16 20.14 -5.21 -7.61
N GLU A 17 19.34 -5.56 -6.60
CA GLU A 17 18.03 -6.23 -6.79
C GLU A 17 16.89 -5.23 -7.07
N ILE A 18 17.10 -3.93 -6.80
CA ILE A 18 16.13 -2.87 -7.11
C ILE A 18 16.02 -2.66 -8.63
N ASP A 19 17.06 -2.98 -9.40
CA ASP A 19 17.16 -2.72 -10.85
C ASP A 19 16.73 -3.88 -11.76
N ARG A 20 16.25 -5.02 -11.24
CA ARG A 20 15.74 -6.13 -12.08
C ARG A 20 14.28 -5.94 -12.53
N PRO A 21 13.87 -6.49 -13.69
CA PRO A 21 12.47 -6.56 -14.09
C PRO A 21 11.70 -7.41 -13.04
N GLY A 22 10.72 -6.81 -12.35
CA GLY A 22 10.12 -7.37 -11.12
C GLY A 22 10.55 -6.70 -9.80
N SER A 23 11.03 -5.46 -9.88
CA SER A 23 11.65 -4.72 -8.78
C SER A 23 10.83 -4.61 -7.48
N PHE A 24 11.52 -4.30 -6.38
CA PHE A 24 10.95 -4.00 -5.07
C PHE A 24 9.72 -3.07 -5.14
N ALA A 25 9.77 -2.02 -5.96
CA ALA A 25 8.65 -1.08 -6.13
C ALA A 25 7.38 -1.76 -6.68
N TRP A 26 7.52 -2.77 -7.55
CA TRP A 26 6.40 -3.56 -8.06
C TRP A 26 5.72 -4.36 -6.94
N HIS A 27 6.51 -5.00 -6.09
CA HIS A 27 6.00 -5.74 -4.93
C HIS A 27 5.30 -4.80 -3.95
N MET A 28 5.89 -3.64 -3.64
CA MET A 28 5.29 -2.63 -2.77
C MET A 28 3.95 -2.13 -3.31
N ASN A 29 3.87 -1.85 -4.61
CA ASN A 29 2.62 -1.46 -5.26
C ASN A 29 1.54 -2.54 -5.08
N ARG A 30 1.86 -3.82 -5.32
CA ARG A 30 0.90 -4.92 -5.12
C ARG A 30 0.46 -5.09 -3.68
N SER A 31 1.39 -4.96 -2.72
CA SER A 31 1.08 -5.03 -1.29
C SER A 31 0.10 -3.95 -0.87
N ILE A 32 0.25 -2.72 -1.37
CA ILE A 32 -0.70 -1.64 -1.08
C ILE A 32 -2.04 -1.90 -1.76
N VAL A 33 -2.06 -2.35 -3.02
CA VAL A 33 -3.32 -2.72 -3.69
C VAL A 33 -4.09 -3.78 -2.92
N LEU A 34 -3.40 -4.80 -2.38
CA LEU A 34 -4.02 -5.83 -1.54
C LEU A 34 -4.55 -5.23 -0.23
N LEU A 35 -3.75 -4.40 0.45
CA LEU A 35 -4.17 -3.70 1.67
C LEU A 35 -5.45 -2.88 1.43
N LEU A 36 -5.49 -2.07 0.36
CA LEU A 36 -6.68 -1.28 0.02
C LEU A 36 -7.92 -2.15 -0.20
N LYS A 37 -7.77 -3.31 -0.83
CA LYS A 37 -8.89 -4.26 -1.02
C LYS A 37 -9.39 -4.80 0.32
N VAL A 38 -8.48 -5.23 1.20
CA VAL A 38 -8.84 -5.77 2.52
C VAL A 38 -9.50 -4.70 3.38
N LEU A 39 -8.94 -3.49 3.44
CA LEU A 39 -9.54 -2.39 4.21
C LEU A 39 -10.93 -2.01 3.70
N ALA A 40 -11.15 -2.01 2.38
CA ALA A 40 -12.47 -1.79 1.81
C ALA A 40 -13.46 -2.90 2.17
N GLN A 41 -13.04 -4.17 2.13
CA GLN A 41 -13.86 -5.32 2.56
C GLN A 41 -14.23 -5.26 4.04
N LEU A 42 -13.28 -4.83 4.89
CA LEU A 42 -13.48 -4.63 6.32
C LEU A 42 -14.21 -3.33 6.65
N ARG A 43 -14.50 -2.49 5.65
CA ARG A 43 -15.12 -1.15 5.80
C ARG A 43 -14.33 -0.21 6.73
N ASP A 44 -13.02 -0.39 6.80
CA ASP A 44 -12.12 0.46 7.59
C ASP A 44 -11.76 1.75 6.81
N HIS A 45 -12.76 2.62 6.69
CA HIS A 45 -12.65 3.94 6.07
C HIS A 45 -11.60 4.84 6.76
N SER A 46 -11.41 4.74 8.07
CA SER A 46 -10.43 5.55 8.80
C SER A 46 -9.00 5.23 8.37
N THR A 47 -8.67 3.93 8.30
CA THR A 47 -7.36 3.49 7.82
C THR A 47 -7.19 3.75 6.32
N LEU A 48 -8.22 3.59 5.49
CA LEU A 48 -8.17 3.96 4.07
C LEU A 48 -7.80 5.45 3.87
N LEU A 49 -8.44 6.35 4.62
CA LEU A 49 -8.15 7.79 4.56
C LEU A 49 -6.72 8.08 4.99
N LYS A 50 -6.27 7.43 6.07
CA LYS A 50 -4.89 7.57 6.57
C LYS A 50 -3.88 7.11 5.52
N VAL A 51 -4.11 5.96 4.87
CA VAL A 51 -3.25 5.46 3.78
C VAL A 51 -3.23 6.45 2.62
N SER A 52 -4.37 7.00 2.21
CA SER A 52 -4.42 8.04 1.18
C SER A 52 -3.56 9.25 1.55
N SER A 53 -3.74 9.81 2.75
CA SER A 53 -2.96 10.96 3.22
C SER A 53 -1.46 10.66 3.28
N MET A 54 -1.06 9.47 3.71
CA MET A 54 0.34 9.06 3.76
C MET A 54 0.96 8.94 2.36
N LEU A 55 0.21 8.43 1.38
CA LEU A 55 0.69 8.29 -0.01
C LEU A 55 0.75 9.64 -0.76
N GLN A 56 -0.10 10.60 -0.43
CA GLN A 56 -0.04 11.94 -1.03
C GLN A 56 1.25 12.68 -0.69
N ARG A 57 1.82 12.42 0.49
CA ARG A 57 3.05 13.08 0.94
C ARG A 57 4.24 12.69 0.06
N THR A 58 5.13 13.64 -0.18
CA THR A 58 6.43 13.36 -0.78
C THR A 58 7.29 12.64 0.27
N PRO A 59 7.83 11.44 -0.03
CA PRO A 59 8.69 10.73 0.90
C PRO A 59 10.02 11.45 1.08
N ASP A 60 10.59 11.36 2.29
CA ASP A 60 11.96 11.82 2.54
C ASP A 60 12.96 11.12 1.61
N GLN A 61 14.10 11.76 1.37
CA GLN A 61 15.21 11.13 0.64
C GLN A 61 15.59 9.80 1.31
N GLY A 62 15.78 8.76 0.49
CA GLY A 62 16.08 7.40 0.95
C GLY A 62 14.87 6.55 1.37
N LYS A 63 13.65 7.11 1.44
CA LYS A 63 12.41 6.37 1.77
C LYS A 63 11.48 6.17 0.57
N LYS A 64 12.03 6.25 -0.65
CA LYS A 64 11.26 6.13 -1.89
C LYS A 64 11.08 4.66 -2.27
N TYR A 65 10.00 4.06 -1.76
CA TYR A 65 9.65 2.66 -1.99
C TYR A 65 8.68 2.43 -3.16
N LEU A 66 8.09 3.52 -3.67
CA LEU A 66 7.17 3.54 -4.81
C LEU A 66 7.67 4.54 -5.85
N ARG A 67 7.29 4.31 -7.11
CA ARG A 67 7.38 5.34 -8.14
C ARG A 67 6.39 6.45 -7.82
N ASP A 68 6.73 7.69 -8.15
CA ASP A 68 5.89 8.84 -7.80
C ASP A 68 4.52 8.76 -8.46
N ALA A 69 4.46 8.33 -9.73
CA ALA A 69 3.22 8.12 -10.46
C ALA A 69 2.33 7.06 -9.78
N ASP A 70 2.89 5.87 -9.49
CA ASP A 70 2.16 4.79 -8.82
C ASP A 70 1.64 5.23 -7.45
N ARG A 71 2.46 5.97 -6.68
CA ARG A 71 2.10 6.49 -5.36
C ARG A 71 0.87 7.41 -5.44
N GLN A 72 0.83 8.34 -6.39
CA GLN A 72 -0.31 9.26 -6.57
C GLN A 72 -1.58 8.51 -6.99
N VAL A 73 -1.47 7.53 -7.89
CA VAL A 73 -2.61 6.68 -8.30
C VAL A 73 -3.15 5.88 -7.12
N LEU A 74 -2.28 5.28 -6.31
CA LEU A 74 -2.69 4.56 -5.10
C LEU A 74 -3.33 5.48 -4.06
N ALA A 75 -2.81 6.70 -3.89
CA ALA A 75 -3.37 7.70 -2.98
C ALA A 75 -4.81 8.06 -3.37
N GLN A 76 -5.05 8.34 -4.65
CA GLN A 76 -6.37 8.65 -5.18
C GLN A 76 -7.31 7.46 -5.03
N ARG A 77 -6.84 6.25 -5.34
CA ARG A 77 -7.63 5.02 -5.17
C ARG A 77 -8.05 4.80 -3.73
N ALA A 78 -7.15 5.01 -2.77
CA ALA A 78 -7.45 4.90 -1.34
C ALA A 78 -8.52 5.91 -0.90
N PHE A 79 -8.47 7.14 -1.42
CA PHE A 79 -9.47 8.17 -1.16
C PHE A 79 -10.85 7.78 -1.73
N ILE A 80 -10.91 7.33 -2.98
CA ILE A 80 -12.16 6.88 -3.62
C ILE A 80 -12.79 5.74 -2.82
N LEU A 81 -11.99 4.77 -2.38
CA LEU A 81 -12.48 3.67 -1.54
C LEU A 81 -13.00 4.16 -0.18
N THR A 82 -12.36 5.18 0.41
CA THR A 82 -12.83 5.81 1.66
C THR A 82 -14.23 6.38 1.46
N VAL A 83 -14.41 7.19 0.41
CA VAL A 83 -15.69 7.83 0.07
C VAL A 83 -16.75 6.76 -0.17
N LYS A 84 -16.45 5.74 -0.97
CA LYS A 84 -17.38 4.65 -1.25
C LYS A 84 -17.82 3.92 0.02
N VAL A 85 -16.89 3.54 0.90
CA VAL A 85 -17.23 2.86 2.15
C VAL A 85 -18.12 3.74 3.04
N LEU A 86 -17.88 5.04 3.08
CA LEU A 86 -18.71 6.00 3.81
C LEU A 86 -20.11 6.13 3.20
N GLU A 87 -20.21 6.23 1.87
CA GLU A 87 -21.49 6.27 1.13
C GLU A 87 -22.31 4.99 1.36
N ASP A 88 -21.67 3.83 1.26
CA ASP A 88 -22.30 2.53 1.53
C ASP A 88 -22.79 2.45 2.99
N THR A 89 -22.05 3.03 3.93
CA THR A 89 -22.43 3.06 5.36
C THR A 89 -23.60 4.01 5.62
N LEU A 90 -23.61 5.17 4.97
CA LEU A 90 -24.72 6.10 5.08
C LEU A 90 -26.01 5.52 4.46
N SER A 91 -25.88 4.82 3.33
CA SER A 91 -27.02 4.17 2.64
C SER A 91 -27.66 3.05 3.45
N GLU A 92 -26.92 2.43 4.38
CA GLU A 92 -27.47 1.44 5.32
C GLU A 92 -28.24 2.09 6.49
N LEU A 93 -28.10 3.40 6.69
CA LEU A 93 -28.79 4.16 7.74
C LEU A 93 -30.05 4.85 7.25
N SER A 94 -30.21 5.00 5.92
CA SER A 94 -31.40 5.58 5.27
C SER A 94 -32.50 4.55 5.06
#